data_AF-A0A955V6G6-F1
#
_entry.id   AF-A0A955V6G6-F1
#
_cell.length_a   1.000
_cell.length_b   1.000
_cell.length_c   1.000
_cell.angle_alpha   90.00
_cell.angle_beta   90.00
_cell.angle_gamma   90.00
#
_symmetry.space_group_name_H-M   'P 1'
#
loop_
_entity.id
_entity.type
_entity.pdbx_description
1 polymer ?
#
loop_
_entity_poly.entity_id
_entity_poly.type
_entity_poly.pdbx_seq_one_letter_code
_entity_poly.pdbx_strand_id
1 'polypeptide(L)' 'MLSLRPAFLLALAAVASPALSACVGGGGGGTCVNGRQDPTEEGVDCGGVCGLCPDTACDVDSDCASLHCVEAACVA' A
#
# COMPACT_ATOMS: atom_id res chain seq x y z
N MET A 1 13.78 30.33 43.64
CA MET A 1 13.87 28.85 43.70
C MET A 1 12.57 28.30 43.14
N LEU A 2 12.64 27.60 41.99
CA LEU A 2 11.56 26.83 41.29
C LEU A 2 10.23 27.59 41.06
N SER A 3 10.01 28.28 39.93
CA SER A 3 9.56 27.71 38.64
C SER A 3 8.93 26.33 38.77
N LEU A 4 7.61 26.20 38.55
CA LEU A 4 6.98 25.02 37.92
C LEU A 4 5.46 25.30 37.72
N ARG A 5 5.13 26.22 36.81
CA ARG A 5 4.01 25.99 35.90
C ARG A 5 4.60 25.20 34.71
N PRO A 6 3.85 24.39 33.94
CA PRO A 6 2.44 24.03 34.03
C PRO A 6 2.28 22.50 33.93
N ALA A 7 1.03 22.03 33.98
CA ALA A 7 0.65 20.68 33.61
C ALA A 7 0.89 20.40 32.10
N PHE A 8 2.16 20.33 31.69
CA PHE A 8 2.60 19.72 30.43
C PHE A 8 2.68 18.20 30.63
N LEU A 9 1.53 17.56 30.82
CA LEU A 9 1.39 16.14 30.54
C LEU A 9 0.75 16.00 29.15
N LEU A 10 1.52 16.45 28.17
CA LEU A 10 1.34 16.12 26.77
C LEU A 10 1.96 14.74 26.52
N ALA A 11 1.17 13.89 25.86
CA ALA A 11 1.60 12.80 24.97
C ALA A 11 2.24 11.53 25.58
N LEU A 12 1.40 10.51 25.78
CA LEU A 12 1.57 9.22 25.09
C LEU A 12 0.21 8.91 24.44
N ALA A 13 -0.11 9.50 23.29
CA ALA A 13 0.20 8.91 21.99
C ALA A 13 -0.07 7.38 21.95
N ALA A 14 -1.29 6.96 22.26
CA ALA A 14 -1.86 5.79 21.60
C ALA A 14 -2.12 6.16 20.13
N VAL A 15 -1.04 6.23 19.35
CA VAL A 15 -1.14 6.15 17.89
C VAL A 15 -1.64 4.74 17.59
N ALA A 16 -2.96 4.58 17.60
CA ALA A 16 -3.60 3.54 16.83
C ALA A 16 -3.31 3.89 15.38
N SER A 17 -2.13 3.49 14.90
CA SER A 17 -1.80 3.56 13.48
C SER A 17 -2.76 2.60 12.78
N PRO A 18 -3.68 3.06 11.93
CA PRO A 18 -4.31 2.17 10.96
C PRO A 18 -3.26 1.85 9.88
N ALA A 19 -2.21 1.12 10.25
CA ALA A 19 -1.17 0.64 9.33
C ALA A 19 -1.36 -0.84 8.97
N LEU A 20 -2.56 -1.39 9.20
CA LEU A 20 -3.01 -2.60 8.51
C LEU A 20 -4.07 -2.25 7.45
N SER A 21 -3.82 -1.19 6.69
CA SER A 21 -4.47 -1.00 5.39
C SER A 21 -3.43 -1.24 4.29
N ALA A 22 -2.73 -2.36 4.34
CA ALA A 22 -1.86 -2.83 3.29
C ALA A 22 -2.29 -4.26 2.96
N CYS A 23 -2.88 -4.38 1.76
CA CYS A 23 -3.42 -5.57 1.11
C CYS A 23 -4.32 -6.49 1.96
N VAL A 24 -5.62 -6.17 2.04
CA VAL A 24 -6.61 -7.25 1.96
C VAL A 24 -6.41 -7.86 0.57
N GLY A 25 -5.62 -8.92 0.51
CA GLY A 25 -5.41 -9.69 -0.70
C GLY A 25 -6.71 -10.38 -1.09
N GLY A 26 -7.02 -10.29 -2.39
CA GLY A 26 -7.81 -11.30 -3.08
C GLY A 26 -9.31 -11.11 -2.97
N GLY A 27 -9.83 -10.08 -3.63
CA GLY A 27 -11.27 -9.94 -3.81
C GLY A 27 -11.60 -9.14 -5.05
N GLY A 28 -10.76 -9.28 -6.09
CA GLY A 28 -11.14 -8.79 -7.40
C GLY A 28 -12.50 -9.36 -7.76
N GLY A 29 -13.48 -8.48 -7.93
CA GLY A 29 -14.66 -8.82 -8.73
C GLY A 29 -14.17 -9.40 -10.06
N GLY A 30 -15.02 -10.11 -10.79
CA GLY A 30 -14.60 -10.84 -12.01
C GLY A 30 -13.77 -10.02 -13.01
N THR A 31 -13.75 -8.69 -12.89
CA THR A 31 -12.81 -7.76 -13.53
C THR A 31 -11.33 -8.13 -13.37
N CYS A 32 -10.84 -8.51 -12.18
CA CYS A 32 -9.41 -8.75 -11.94
C CYS A 32 -8.84 -10.07 -12.47
N VAL A 33 -9.64 -10.85 -13.20
CA VAL A 33 -9.24 -12.13 -13.81
C VAL A 33 -10.00 -12.40 -15.11
N ASN A 34 -10.55 -11.36 -15.76
CA ASN A 34 -11.33 -11.50 -17.00
C ASN A 34 -10.49 -11.36 -18.28
N GLY A 35 -9.18 -11.15 -18.19
CA GLY A 35 -8.31 -11.01 -19.35
C GLY A 35 -8.46 -9.67 -20.07
N ARG A 36 -9.08 -8.67 -19.44
CA ARG A 36 -9.30 -7.33 -19.99
C ARG A 36 -8.82 -6.30 -18.97
N GLN A 37 -8.33 -5.17 -19.46
CA GLN A 37 -8.05 -4.02 -18.61
C GLN A 37 -9.36 -3.27 -18.34
N ASP A 38 -9.83 -3.35 -17.10
CA ASP A 38 -10.97 -2.60 -16.60
C ASP A 38 -10.53 -1.19 -16.11
N PRO A 39 -11.44 -0.21 -16.03
CA PRO A 39 -11.09 1.18 -15.66
C PRO A 39 -10.56 1.34 -14.23
N THR A 40 -10.71 0.30 -13.39
CA THR A 40 -10.19 0.24 -12.02
C THR A 40 -8.82 -0.45 -11.91
N GLU A 41 -8.25 -0.84 -13.05
CA GLU A 41 -7.00 -1.57 -13.19
C GLU A 41 -5.94 -0.70 -13.88
N GLU A 42 -4.68 -0.82 -13.46
CA GLU A 42 -3.56 -0.13 -14.12
C GLU A 42 -2.96 -0.96 -15.27
N GLY A 43 -3.15 -2.28 -15.23
CA GLY A 43 -2.83 -3.23 -16.29
C GLY A 43 -3.94 -4.25 -16.49
N VAL A 44 -3.80 -5.16 -17.44
CA VAL A 44 -4.78 -6.25 -17.62
C VAL A 44 -4.79 -7.12 -16.37
N ASP A 45 -5.95 -7.23 -15.71
CA ASP A 45 -6.15 -8.05 -14.51
C ASP A 45 -5.27 -7.64 -13.29
N CYS A 46 -4.77 -6.39 -13.25
CA CYS A 46 -3.88 -5.94 -12.19
C CYS A 46 -3.87 -4.42 -11.99
N GLY A 47 -3.45 -3.95 -10.82
CA GLY A 47 -3.44 -2.53 -10.47
C GLY A 47 -4.70 -2.10 -9.72
N GLY A 48 -4.60 -0.96 -9.02
CA GLY A 48 -5.72 -0.36 -8.30
C GLY A 48 -6.35 -1.30 -7.26
N VAL A 49 -7.61 -1.69 -7.49
CA VAL A 49 -8.38 -2.56 -6.59
C VAL A 49 -7.97 -4.04 -6.67
N CYS A 50 -7.29 -4.43 -7.76
CA CYS A 50 -6.88 -5.81 -8.01
C CYS A 50 -5.56 -6.17 -7.33
N GLY A 51 -4.83 -5.19 -6.79
CA GLY A 51 -3.49 -5.35 -6.22
C GLY A 51 -2.42 -4.76 -7.14
N LEU A 52 -1.15 -4.97 -6.83
CA LEU A 52 -0.03 -4.42 -7.61
C LEU A 52 0.24 -5.32 -8.83
N CYS A 53 0.53 -4.70 -9.98
CA CYS A 53 0.88 -5.44 -11.19
C CYS A 53 2.30 -6.01 -11.11
N PRO A 54 2.56 -7.20 -11.66
CA PRO A 54 3.88 -7.82 -11.65
C PRO A 54 4.87 -7.21 -12.65
N ASP A 55 4.41 -6.49 -13.69
CA ASP A 55 5.26 -5.91 -14.75
C ASP A 55 5.14 -4.38 -14.84
N THR A 56 4.65 -3.72 -13.79
CA THR A 56 4.58 -2.25 -13.76
C THR A 56 5.89 -1.62 -13.34
N ALA A 57 6.04 -0.36 -13.74
CA ALA A 57 7.11 0.48 -13.22
C ALA A 57 6.96 0.62 -11.70
N CYS A 58 8.07 0.49 -10.98
CA CYS A 58 8.13 0.62 -9.53
C CYS A 58 9.22 1.63 -9.13
N ASP A 59 9.01 2.34 -8.03
CA ASP A 59 9.99 3.27 -7.45
C ASP A 59 10.63 2.64 -6.20
N VAL A 60 9.83 1.88 -5.44
CA VAL A 60 10.25 1.14 -4.24
C VAL A 60 9.68 -0.28 -4.22
N ASP A 61 10.30 -1.18 -3.44
CA ASP A 61 9.88 -2.58 -3.33
C ASP A 61 8.40 -2.74 -2.94
N SER A 62 7.86 -1.85 -2.10
CA SER A 62 6.45 -1.89 -1.68
C SER A 62 5.45 -1.62 -2.81
N ASP A 63 5.91 -1.11 -3.95
CA ASP A 63 5.09 -0.93 -5.15
C ASP A 63 4.86 -2.25 -5.91
N CYS A 64 5.58 -3.32 -5.54
CA CYS A 64 5.46 -4.62 -6.17
C CYS A 64 4.74 -5.60 -5.25
N ALA A 65 3.83 -6.41 -5.78
CA ALA A 65 3.18 -7.49 -5.01
C ALA A 65 4.19 -8.50 -4.47
N SER A 66 5.32 -8.68 -5.17
CA SER A 66 6.46 -9.53 -4.78
C SER A 66 7.42 -8.88 -3.78
N LEU A 67 7.28 -7.58 -3.51
CA LEU A 67 8.25 -6.77 -2.77
C LEU A 67 9.65 -6.73 -3.40
N HIS A 68 9.72 -6.86 -4.72
CA HIS A 68 10.98 -6.82 -5.45
C HIS A 68 10.89 -5.88 -6.65
N CYS A 69 11.46 -4.68 -6.48
CA CYS A 69 11.62 -3.70 -7.54
C CYS A 69 13.06 -3.73 -8.06
N VAL A 70 13.26 -4.09 -9.33
CA VAL A 70 14.59 -4.19 -9.96
C VAL A 70 14.58 -3.42 -11.27
N GLU A 71 15.54 -2.51 -11.46
CA GLU A 71 15.65 -1.67 -12.68
C GLU A 71 14.34 -0.92 -13.00
N ALA A 72 13.64 -0.45 -11.95
CA ALA A 72 12.32 0.19 -12.02
C ALA A 72 11.21 -0.70 -12.61
N ALA A 73 11.35 -2.03 -12.54
CA ALA A 73 10.32 -2.98 -12.90
C ALA A 73 10.08 -3.97 -11.75
N CYS A 74 8.82 -4.30 -11.50
CA CYS A 74 8.49 -5.38 -10.59
C CYS A 74 8.97 -6.72 -11.17
N VAL A 75 9.55 -7.55 -10.31
CA VAL A 75 10.00 -8.91 -10.66
C VAL A 75 9.40 -9.92 -9.69
N ALA A 76 9.02 -11.10 -10.19
CA ALA A 76 8.39 -12.16 -9.41
C ALA A 76 9.38 -13.04 -8.64
#